data_AF-A0A316SN21-F1
#
_entry.id   AF-A0A316SN21-F1
#
_cell.length_a   1.000
_cell.length_b   1.000
_cell.length_c   1.000
_cell.angle_alpha   90.00
_cell.angle_beta   90.00
_cell.angle_gamma   90.00
#
_symmetry.space_group_name_H-M   'P 1'
#
loop_
_entity.id
_entity.type
_entity.pdbx_description
1 polymer ?
#
loop_
_entity_poly.entity_id
_entity_poly.type
_entity_poly.pdbx_seq_one_letter_code
_entity_poly.pdbx_strand_id
1 'polypeptide(L)'
;MARKHLYGCFRFVDKDGKEHFRKPTPKQRKNILIYYLRRRSGRCMRVADIASAFHVSERTMQKLLKELEAENIIRRVPVYGESGVQKASKYIYTGDKSRLTGKEPCIDKIYDPANPMKLRDFDWKGYWTVRDDYLFFHYEEVFGCDGPSRALNERARKNGCTSPEDEFENIQEADIESDLFDEEDEYEYIFPSSRKKK
;
A
#
# COMPACT_ATOMS: atom_id res chain seq x y z
N MET A 1 16.51 7.81 -0.47
CA MET A 1 15.68 7.45 -1.65
C MET A 1 14.21 7.38 -1.26
N ALA A 2 13.30 7.99 -2.02
CA ALA A 2 11.87 7.97 -1.71
C ALA A 2 11.28 6.59 -2.03
N ARG A 3 10.81 5.87 -1.00
CA ARG A 3 10.06 4.61 -1.17
C ARG A 3 8.80 4.92 -1.99
N LYS A 4 8.77 4.53 -3.26
CA LYS A 4 7.62 4.74 -4.14
C LYS A 4 6.46 3.89 -3.61
N HIS A 5 5.46 4.54 -3.02
CA HIS A 5 4.27 3.87 -2.51
C HIS A 5 3.43 3.32 -3.68
N LEU A 6 3.15 2.02 -3.65
CA LEU A 6 2.28 1.37 -4.63
C LEU A 6 0.86 1.94 -4.53
N TYR A 7 0.47 2.72 -5.54
CA TYR A 7 -0.75 3.53 -5.47
C TYR A 7 -2.02 2.67 -5.36
N GLY A 8 -2.69 2.77 -4.21
CA GLY A 8 -3.91 2.05 -3.89
C GLY A 8 -3.73 0.54 -3.80
N CYS A 9 -2.48 0.06 -3.72
CA CYS A 9 -2.13 -1.34 -3.54
C CYS A 9 -1.65 -1.58 -2.11
N PHE A 10 -1.95 -2.77 -1.60
CA PHE A 10 -1.65 -3.21 -0.25
C PHE A 10 -0.67 -4.37 -0.35
N ARG A 11 0.60 -4.14 0.04
CA ARG A 11 1.67 -5.15 0.09
C ARG A 11 1.70 -5.82 1.46
N PHE A 12 1.81 -7.13 1.52
CA PHE A 12 2.04 -7.90 2.75
C PHE A 12 2.77 -9.21 2.45
N VAL A 13 3.38 -9.78 3.48
CA VAL A 13 4.09 -11.07 3.42
C VAL A 13 3.27 -12.09 4.18
N ASP A 14 3.08 -13.27 3.60
CA ASP A 14 2.39 -14.37 4.29
C ASP A 14 3.32 -15.14 5.26
N LYS A 15 2.80 -16.21 5.86
CA LYS A 15 3.55 -17.03 6.82
C LYS A 15 4.69 -17.81 6.19
N ASP A 16 4.63 -18.03 4.88
CA ASP A 16 5.62 -18.77 4.10
C ASP A 16 6.70 -17.83 3.53
N GLY A 17 6.66 -16.54 3.89
CA GLY A 17 7.60 -15.53 3.40
C GLY A 17 7.29 -15.03 1.99
N LYS A 18 6.15 -15.41 1.41
CA LYS A 18 5.77 -14.99 0.06
C LYS A 18 5.10 -13.63 0.09
N GLU A 19 5.52 -12.76 -0.83
CA GLU A 19 4.92 -11.44 -0.99
C GLU A 19 3.61 -11.49 -1.77
N HIS A 20 2.64 -10.72 -1.29
CA HIS A 20 1.33 -10.55 -1.90
C HIS A 20 1.02 -9.06 -2.06
N PHE A 21 0.38 -8.72 -3.18
CA PHE A 21 -0.17 -7.39 -3.40
C PHE A 21 -1.67 -7.51 -3.65
N ARG A 22 -2.46 -6.63 -3.05
CA ARG A 22 -3.89 -6.54 -3.29
C ARG A 22 -4.31 -5.16 -3.68
N LYS A 23 -5.16 -5.07 -4.69
CA LYS A 23 -5.69 -3.80 -5.18
C LYS A 23 -7.22 -3.83 -5.12
N PRO A 24 -7.85 -3.18 -4.12
CA PRO A 24 -9.29 -3.06 -4.11
C PRO A 24 -9.76 -2.23 -5.30
N THR A 25 -10.81 -2.73 -5.98
CA THR A 25 -11.54 -1.96 -7.00
C THR A 25 -12.08 -0.65 -6.41
N PRO A 26 -12.42 0.37 -7.23
CA PRO A 26 -13.00 1.62 -6.73
C PRO A 26 -14.23 1.39 -5.83
N LYS A 27 -15.12 0.46 -6.21
CA LYS A 27 -16.30 0.09 -5.43
C LYS A 27 -15.93 -0.55 -4.08
N GLN A 28 -14.99 -1.51 -4.07
CA GLN A 28 -14.52 -2.13 -2.83
C GLN A 28 -13.84 -1.09 -1.92
N ARG A 29 -12.98 -0.23 -2.48
CA ARG A 29 -12.29 0.84 -1.74
C ARG A 29 -13.29 1.77 -1.05
N LYS A 30 -14.34 2.18 -1.76
CA LYS A 30 -15.42 3.00 -1.21
C LYS A 30 -16.13 2.29 -0.06
N ASN A 31 -16.45 1.00 -0.19
CA ASN A 31 -17.07 0.23 0.89
C ASN A 31 -16.17 0.10 2.12
N ILE A 32 -14.87 -0.13 1.92
CA ILE A 32 -13.87 -0.16 2.99
C ILE A 32 -13.80 1.22 3.67
N LEU A 33 -13.82 2.31 2.91
CA LEU A 33 -13.81 3.68 3.43
C LEU A 33 -15.05 3.98 4.27
N ILE A 34 -16.24 3.55 3.83
CA ILE A 34 -17.48 3.70 4.60
C ILE A 34 -17.34 3.04 5.96
N TYR A 35 -16.88 1.77 6.00
CA TYR A 35 -16.67 1.07 7.28
C TYR A 35 -15.59 1.75 8.14
N TYR A 36 -14.49 2.18 7.52
CA TYR A 36 -13.39 2.87 8.17
C TYR A 36 -13.85 4.15 8.89
N LEU A 37 -14.65 4.98 8.21
CA LEU A 37 -15.23 6.20 8.76
C LEU A 37 -16.31 5.91 9.79
N ARG A 38 -17.16 4.91 9.54
CA ARG A 38 -18.22 4.50 10.46
C ARG A 38 -17.67 4.11 11.83
N ARG A 39 -16.58 3.33 11.89
CA ARG A 39 -15.90 2.97 13.15
C ARG A 39 -15.25 4.15 13.86
N ARG A 40 -15.00 5.24 13.15
CA ARG A 40 -14.31 6.45 13.62
C ARG A 40 -15.24 7.67 13.58
N SER A 41 -16.56 7.44 13.55
CA SER A 41 -17.54 8.51 13.39
C SER A 41 -17.36 9.58 14.47
N GLY A 42 -17.25 10.84 14.05
CA GLY A 42 -17.06 11.99 14.93
C GLY A 42 -15.62 12.24 15.38
N ARG A 43 -14.65 11.36 15.07
CA ARG A 43 -13.24 11.61 15.35
C ARG A 43 -12.67 12.66 14.39
N CYS A 44 -11.78 13.50 14.89
CA CYS A 44 -11.01 14.44 14.07
C CYS A 44 -9.96 13.65 13.27
N MET A 45 -9.96 13.82 11.95
CA MET A 45 -9.02 13.16 11.06
C MET A 45 -8.54 14.13 9.99
N ARG A 46 -7.25 14.10 9.64
CA ARG A 46 -6.75 14.80 8.46
C ARG A 46 -6.99 13.92 7.23
N VAL A 47 -7.20 14.56 6.09
CA VAL A 47 -7.33 13.86 4.81
C VAL A 47 -6.07 13.04 4.53
N ALA A 48 -4.89 13.60 4.80
CA ALA A 48 -3.60 12.93 4.66
C ALA A 48 -3.54 11.58 5.41
N ASP A 49 -4.03 11.54 6.66
CA ASP A 49 -3.99 10.31 7.47
C ASP A 49 -4.91 9.23 6.87
N ILE A 50 -6.07 9.63 6.35
CA ILE A 50 -6.99 8.70 5.67
C ILE A 50 -6.38 8.26 4.33
N ALA A 51 -5.80 9.16 3.56
CA ALA A 51 -5.18 8.86 2.28
C ALA A 51 -4.02 7.86 2.43
N SER A 52 -3.18 8.08 3.44
CA SER A 52 -2.08 7.18 3.82
C SER A 52 -2.57 5.78 4.19
N ALA A 53 -3.62 5.66 5.00
CA ALA A 53 -4.21 4.36 5.36
C ALA A 53 -4.71 3.55 4.15
N PHE A 54 -5.06 4.22 3.05
CA PHE A 54 -5.55 3.61 1.82
C PHE A 54 -4.49 3.54 0.70
N HIS A 55 -3.25 3.98 0.96
CA HIS A 55 -2.16 4.11 -0.02
C HIS A 55 -2.55 4.94 -1.26
N VAL A 56 -3.42 5.96 -1.12
CA VAL A 56 -3.86 6.82 -2.22
C VAL A 56 -3.44 8.27 -2.00
N SER A 57 -3.58 9.10 -3.05
CA SER A 57 -3.33 10.54 -2.95
C SER A 57 -4.43 11.24 -2.13
N GLU A 58 -4.08 12.36 -1.50
CA GLU A 58 -5.06 13.21 -0.83
C GLU A 58 -6.16 13.67 -1.79
N ARG A 59 -5.81 14.00 -3.04
CA ARG A 59 -6.78 14.37 -4.09
C ARG A 59 -7.82 13.28 -4.32
N THR A 60 -7.40 12.02 -4.43
CA THR A 60 -8.33 10.89 -4.61
C THR A 60 -9.17 10.67 -3.37
N MET A 61 -8.58 10.78 -2.17
CA MET A 61 -9.33 10.65 -0.92
C MET A 61 -10.37 11.77 -0.79
N GLN A 62 -10.03 13.01 -1.13
CA GLN A 62 -10.97 14.14 -1.15
C GLN A 62 -12.15 13.90 -2.10
N LYS A 63 -11.90 13.37 -3.30
CA LYS A 63 -12.95 12.99 -4.25
C LYS A 63 -13.91 11.95 -3.65
N LEU A 64 -13.36 10.87 -3.11
CA LEU A 64 -14.16 9.82 -2.47
C LEU A 64 -14.99 10.36 -1.29
N LEU A 65 -14.39 11.20 -0.44
CA LEU A 65 -15.11 11.80 0.67
C LEU A 65 -16.22 12.75 0.20
N LYS A 66 -16.01 13.49 -0.91
CA LYS A 66 -17.04 14.35 -1.51
C LYS A 66 -18.19 13.54 -2.10
N GLU A 67 -17.90 12.42 -2.75
CA GLU A 67 -18.92 11.48 -3.23
C GLU A 67 -19.77 10.93 -2.08
N LEU A 68 -19.14 10.49 -0.98
CA LEU A 68 -19.86 9.98 0.20
C LEU A 68 -20.73 11.05 0.88
N GLU A 69 -20.30 12.31 0.84
CA GLU A 69 -21.08 13.44 1.34
C GLU A 69 -22.29 13.74 0.43
N ALA A 70 -22.10 13.72 -0.90
CA ALA A 70 -23.19 13.85 -1.87
C ALA A 70 -24.24 12.73 -1.76
N GLU A 71 -23.80 11.52 -1.38
CA GLU A 71 -24.68 10.37 -1.14
C GLU A 71 -25.31 10.35 0.26
N ASN A 72 -25.10 11.39 1.08
CA ASN A 72 -25.59 11.49 2.47
C ASN A 72 -25.13 10.34 3.38
N ILE A 73 -24.02 9.69 3.06
CA ILE A 73 -23.45 8.60 3.88
C ILE A 73 -22.64 9.18 5.04
N ILE A 74 -22.03 10.35 4.83
CA ILE A 74 -21.29 11.10 5.84
C ILE A 74 -21.65 12.58 5.82
N ARG A 75 -21.43 13.25 6.95
CA ARG A 75 -21.39 14.71 7.09
C ARG A 75 -19.99 15.14 7.52
N ARG A 76 -19.41 16.12 6.83
CA ARG A 76 -18.12 16.71 7.21
C ARG A 76 -18.32 17.92 8.11
N VAL A 77 -17.57 18.01 9.21
CA VAL A 77 -17.50 19.20 10.06
C VAL A 77 -16.04 19.66 10.12
N PRO A 78 -15.70 20.84 9.58
CA PRO A 78 -14.34 21.35 9.65
C PRO A 78 -13.95 21.64 11.11
N VAL A 79 -12.68 21.41 11.43
CA VAL A 79 -12.10 21.71 12.74
C VAL A 79 -10.98 22.70 12.54
N TYR A 80 -11.14 23.88 13.13
CA TYR A 80 -10.19 24.97 13.06
C TYR A 80 -9.30 24.99 14.30
N GLY A 81 -8.04 25.36 14.11
CA GLY A 81 -7.13 25.65 15.20
C GLY A 81 -7.34 27.06 15.77
N GLU A 82 -6.60 27.38 16.83
CA GLU A 82 -6.60 28.71 17.46
C GLU A 82 -6.22 29.84 16.47
N SER A 83 -5.40 29.54 15.46
CA SER A 83 -5.02 30.47 14.40
C SER A 83 -6.10 30.68 13.32
N GLY A 84 -7.28 30.06 13.44
CA GLY A 84 -8.34 30.09 12.42
C GLY A 84 -8.07 29.21 11.19
N VAL A 85 -6.90 28.58 11.08
CA VAL A 85 -6.57 27.64 10.00
C VAL A 85 -7.26 26.30 10.25
N GLN A 86 -7.84 25.71 9.21
CA GLN A 86 -8.43 24.38 9.30
C GLN A 86 -7.34 23.32 9.54
N LYS A 87 -7.39 22.64 10.69
CA LYS A 87 -6.44 21.57 11.05
C LYS A 87 -6.88 20.20 10.55
N ALA A 88 -8.18 19.91 10.63
CA ALA A 88 -8.74 18.60 10.33
C ALA A 88 -10.24 18.70 10.00
N SER A 89 -10.89 17.55 9.82
CA SER A 89 -12.35 17.47 9.81
C SER A 89 -12.83 16.32 10.69
N LYS A 90 -14.00 16.47 11.30
CA LYS A 90 -14.77 15.36 11.83
C LYS A 90 -15.64 14.80 10.72
N TYR A 91 -15.57 13.50 10.52
CA TYR A 91 -16.44 12.78 9.58
C TYR A 91 -17.50 12.04 10.39
N ILE A 92 -18.74 12.48 10.29
CA ILE A 92 -19.88 11.90 11.02
C ILE A 92 -20.60 10.98 10.07
N TYR A 93 -20.64 9.69 10.38
CA TYR A 93 -21.39 8.71 9.61
C TYR A 93 -22.89 8.89 9.82
N THR A 94 -23.63 9.08 8.73
CA THR A 94 -25.08 9.36 8.69
C THR A 94 -25.90 8.23 8.05
N GLY A 95 -25.24 7.22 7.47
CA GLY A 95 -25.90 6.05 6.90
C GLY A 95 -26.51 5.09 7.95
N ASP A 96 -26.85 3.88 7.50
CA ASP A 96 -27.50 2.84 8.32
C ASP A 96 -26.68 2.48 9.57
N LYS A 97 -27.34 2.57 10.73
CA LYS A 97 -26.76 2.32 12.05
C LYS A 97 -26.87 0.86 12.51
N SER A 98 -27.29 -0.06 11.64
CA SER A 98 -27.35 -1.51 11.89
C SER A 98 -26.10 -2.06 12.60
N ARG A 99 -26.25 -2.93 13.60
CA ARG A 99 -25.11 -3.41 14.39
C ARG A 99 -24.00 -3.99 13.50
N LEU A 100 -22.75 -3.61 13.76
CA LEU A 100 -21.59 -4.20 13.06
C LEU A 100 -21.50 -5.68 13.41
N THR A 101 -21.52 -6.51 12.37
CA THR A 101 -21.51 -7.96 12.42
C THR A 101 -20.11 -8.55 12.45
N GLY A 102 -19.08 -7.74 12.15
CA GLY A 102 -17.71 -8.18 11.95
C GLY A 102 -17.46 -8.74 10.54
N LYS A 103 -18.50 -8.90 9.72
CA LYS A 103 -18.38 -9.35 8.32
C LYS A 103 -18.07 -8.20 7.35
N GLU A 104 -18.11 -6.96 7.81
CA GLU A 104 -17.91 -5.78 6.97
C GLU A 104 -16.49 -5.72 6.37
N PRO A 105 -16.32 -5.08 5.19
CA PRO A 105 -15.02 -4.89 4.58
C PRO A 105 -14.18 -3.90 5.41
N CYS A 106 -12.97 -4.28 5.80
CA CYS A 106 -12.04 -3.43 6.54
C CYS A 106 -10.62 -3.56 6.00
N ILE A 107 -9.76 -2.59 6.32
CA ILE A 107 -8.36 -2.56 5.87
C ILE A 107 -7.62 -3.82 6.34
N ASP A 108 -7.84 -4.27 7.57
CA ASP A 108 -7.13 -5.43 8.13
C ASP A 108 -7.40 -6.71 7.33
N LYS A 109 -8.63 -6.88 6.82
CA LYS A 109 -9.01 -8.00 5.96
C LYS A 109 -8.37 -7.95 4.57
N ILE A 110 -7.87 -6.79 4.15
CA ILE A 110 -7.06 -6.68 2.92
C ILE A 110 -5.72 -7.39 3.12
N TYR A 111 -5.18 -7.41 4.32
CA TYR A 111 -3.89 -8.04 4.62
C TYR A 111 -4.00 -9.51 5.06
N ASP A 112 -5.23 -10.04 5.18
CA ASP A 112 -5.46 -11.43 5.60
C ASP A 112 -5.12 -12.42 4.46
N PRO A 113 -4.12 -13.31 4.60
CA PRO A 113 -3.77 -14.27 3.55
C PRO A 113 -4.95 -15.11 3.04
N ALA A 114 -5.96 -15.37 3.88
CA ALA A 114 -7.17 -16.12 3.48
C ALA A 114 -8.06 -15.37 2.45
N ASN A 115 -7.77 -14.09 2.20
CA ASN A 115 -8.51 -13.22 1.27
C ASN A 115 -10.04 -13.28 1.48
N PRO A 116 -10.55 -13.03 2.70
CA PRO A 116 -11.97 -13.17 3.00
C PRO A 116 -12.85 -12.20 2.19
N MET A 117 -12.25 -11.14 1.66
CA MET A 117 -12.89 -10.14 0.82
C MET A 117 -12.88 -10.48 -0.68
N LYS A 118 -12.23 -11.58 -1.08
CA LYS A 118 -12.04 -12.01 -2.48
C LYS A 118 -11.53 -10.87 -3.36
N LEU A 119 -10.55 -10.14 -2.84
CA LEU A 119 -9.88 -9.08 -3.58
C LEU A 119 -9.04 -9.72 -4.68
N ARG A 120 -8.86 -8.99 -5.78
CA ARG A 120 -7.89 -9.39 -6.79
C ARG A 120 -6.50 -9.34 -6.17
N ASP A 121 -5.86 -10.50 -6.08
CA ASP A 121 -4.43 -10.58 -5.89
C ASP A 121 -3.78 -10.04 -7.17
N PHE A 122 -2.86 -9.09 -6.96
CA PHE A 122 -2.10 -8.45 -8.01
C PHE A 122 -0.73 -9.10 -7.99
N ASP A 123 -0.42 -9.93 -8.97
CA ASP A 123 0.94 -10.35 -9.25
C ASP A 123 1.52 -9.44 -10.34
N TRP A 124 2.80 -9.09 -10.21
CA TRP A 124 3.52 -8.30 -11.21
C TRP A 124 3.84 -9.10 -12.46
N LYS A 125 3.45 -10.38 -12.53
CA LYS A 125 3.70 -11.25 -13.67
C LYS A 125 3.01 -10.68 -14.92
N GLY A 126 3.81 -10.12 -15.82
CA GLY A 126 3.35 -9.57 -17.11
C GLY A 126 3.15 -8.05 -17.17
N TYR A 127 3.43 -7.30 -16.10
CA TYR A 127 3.41 -5.83 -16.10
C TYR A 127 4.81 -5.26 -16.33
N TRP A 128 4.92 -4.31 -17.27
CA TRP A 128 6.20 -3.75 -17.72
C TRP A 128 6.21 -2.24 -17.57
N THR A 129 7.41 -1.69 -17.38
CA THR A 129 7.67 -0.24 -17.50
C THR A 129 8.49 0.02 -18.76
N VAL A 130 8.09 1.01 -19.55
CA VAL A 130 9.00 1.62 -20.56
C VAL A 130 9.89 2.60 -19.80
N ARG A 131 11.19 2.59 -20.09
CA ARG A 131 12.20 3.41 -19.39
C ARG A 131 11.77 4.87 -19.19
N ASP A 132 12.09 5.38 -18.00
CA ASP A 132 11.92 6.73 -17.47
C ASP A 132 10.50 7.28 -17.30
N ASP A 133 9.50 6.63 -17.89
CA ASP A 133 8.09 6.97 -17.66
C ASP A 133 7.40 5.87 -16.85
N TYR A 134 6.89 6.27 -15.68
CA TYR A 134 6.12 5.45 -14.73
C TYR A 134 4.76 4.97 -15.26
N LEU A 135 4.64 4.78 -16.58
CA LEU A 135 3.47 4.24 -17.25
C LEU A 135 3.57 2.71 -17.21
N PHE A 136 2.92 2.12 -16.22
CA PHE A 136 2.76 0.67 -16.12
C PHE A 136 1.70 0.21 -17.12
N PHE A 137 2.06 -0.70 -18.02
CA PHE A 137 1.11 -1.31 -18.93
C PHE A 137 1.23 -2.83 -18.93
N HIS A 138 0.11 -3.48 -19.23
CA HIS A 138 0.08 -4.91 -19.51
C HIS A 138 0.59 -5.11 -20.94
N TYR A 139 1.69 -5.85 -21.11
CA TYR A 139 2.36 -5.93 -22.41
C TYR A 139 1.46 -6.49 -23.51
N GLU A 140 0.61 -7.47 -23.18
CA GLU A 140 -0.39 -8.02 -24.11
C GLU A 140 -1.43 -6.99 -24.54
N GLU A 141 -1.82 -6.05 -23.66
CA GLU A 141 -2.82 -5.01 -23.98
C GLU A 141 -2.26 -3.92 -24.91
N VAL A 142 -0.95 -3.65 -24.83
CA VAL A 142 -0.29 -2.60 -25.63
C VAL A 142 0.29 -3.14 -26.93
N PHE A 143 0.83 -4.37 -26.91
CA PHE A 143 1.56 -4.93 -28.04
C PHE A 143 0.87 -6.14 -28.69
N GLY A 144 -0.31 -6.54 -28.20
CA GLY A 144 -1.22 -7.47 -28.88
C GLY A 144 -0.63 -8.86 -29.18
N CYS A 145 0.21 -9.39 -28.31
CA CYS A 145 0.91 -10.66 -28.54
C CYS A 145 0.36 -11.77 -27.63
N ASP A 146 -0.21 -12.81 -28.23
CA ASP A 146 -0.46 -14.09 -27.56
C ASP A 146 0.85 -14.90 -27.50
N GLY A 147 1.34 -15.21 -26.29
CA GLY A 147 2.54 -16.04 -26.11
C GLY A 147 2.83 -16.41 -24.66
N PRO A 148 3.59 -17.49 -24.39
CA PRO A 148 3.93 -17.87 -23.02
C PRO A 148 4.80 -16.79 -22.35
N SER A 149 4.61 -16.55 -21.05
CA SER A 149 5.20 -15.43 -20.30
C SER A 149 6.71 -15.27 -20.53
N ARG A 150 7.47 -16.37 -20.66
CA ARG A 150 8.92 -16.31 -20.93
C ARG A 150 9.29 -15.61 -22.24
N ALA A 151 8.54 -15.86 -23.32
CA ALA A 151 8.79 -15.25 -24.63
C ALA A 151 8.37 -13.77 -24.66
N LEU A 152 7.29 -13.43 -23.93
CA LEU A 152 6.89 -12.04 -23.72
C LEU A 152 7.95 -11.28 -22.94
N ASN A 153 8.53 -11.91 -21.91
CA ASN A 153 9.57 -11.30 -21.09
C ASN A 153 10.86 -10.98 -21.87
N GLU A 154 11.30 -11.90 -22.72
CA GLU A 154 12.49 -11.70 -23.55
C GLU A 154 12.29 -10.59 -24.59
N ARG A 155 11.08 -10.50 -25.16
CA ARG A 155 10.74 -9.47 -26.15
C ARG A 155 10.61 -8.08 -25.54
N ALA A 156 10.04 -7.97 -24.34
CA ALA A 156 9.93 -6.71 -23.62
C ALA A 156 11.31 -6.18 -23.21
N ARG A 157 12.22 -7.05 -22.74
CA ARG A 157 13.63 -6.69 -22.48
C ARG A 157 14.34 -6.20 -23.74
N LYS A 158 14.13 -6.87 -24.88
CA LYS A 158 14.67 -6.44 -26.19
C LYS A 158 14.14 -5.07 -26.63
N ASN A 159 12.93 -4.71 -26.22
CA ASN A 159 12.30 -3.42 -26.49
C ASN A 159 12.64 -2.35 -25.43
N GLY A 160 13.61 -2.61 -24.55
CA GLY A 160 14.05 -1.66 -23.53
C GLY A 160 13.05 -1.44 -22.39
N CYS A 161 12.10 -2.36 -22.20
CA CYS A 161 11.21 -2.37 -21.06
C CYS A 161 11.87 -3.12 -19.89
N THR A 162 11.67 -2.62 -18.68
CA THR A 162 12.17 -3.25 -17.44
C THR A 162 10.98 -3.87 -16.70
N SER A 163 11.14 -5.10 -16.23
CA SER A 163 10.18 -5.71 -15.30
C SER A 163 10.52 -5.27 -13.87
N PRO A 164 9.52 -5.08 -12.98
CA PRO A 164 9.79 -4.95 -11.55
C PRO A 164 10.66 -6.09 -11.00
N GLU A 165 10.54 -7.31 -11.53
CA GLU A 165 11.39 -8.45 -11.17
C GLU A 165 12.89 -8.19 -11.47
N ASP A 166 13.18 -7.50 -12.59
CA ASP A 166 14.55 -7.15 -13.00
C ASP A 166 15.14 -6.00 -12.13
N GLU A 167 14.28 -5.14 -11.56
CA GLU A 167 14.69 -4.12 -10.60
C GLU A 167 14.98 -4.71 -9.21
N PHE A 168 14.33 -5.81 -8.82
CA PHE A 168 14.59 -6.49 -7.54
C PHE A 168 15.85 -7.35 -7.56
N GLU A 169 16.20 -7.98 -8.68
CA GLU A 169 17.46 -8.74 -8.83
C GLU A 169 18.70 -7.83 -8.80
N ASN A 170 18.63 -6.64 -9.43
CA ASN A 170 19.74 -5.66 -9.40
C ASN A 170 19.99 -5.04 -8.01
N ILE A 171 18.98 -5.03 -7.12
CA ILE A 171 19.18 -4.56 -5.74
C ILE A 171 19.94 -5.62 -4.92
N GLN A 172 19.76 -6.91 -5.19
CA GLN A 172 20.51 -7.96 -4.50
C GLN A 172 21.98 -8.04 -4.95
N GLU A 173 22.29 -7.77 -6.22
CA GLU A 173 23.69 -7.72 -6.68
C GLU A 173 24.41 -6.44 -6.23
N ALA A 174 23.73 -5.29 -6.14
CA ALA A 174 24.33 -4.05 -5.70
C ALA A 174 24.61 -3.98 -4.17
N ASP A 175 23.90 -4.76 -3.36
CA ASP A 175 24.08 -4.80 -1.89
C ASP A 175 25.00 -5.96 -1.41
N ILE A 176 25.59 -6.76 -2.31
CA ILE A 176 26.52 -7.85 -1.95
C ILE A 176 27.99 -7.53 -2.30
N GLU A 177 28.27 -6.44 -3.02
CA GLU A 177 29.64 -6.11 -3.48
C GLU A 177 30.22 -4.81 -2.91
N SER A 178 29.91 -4.46 -1.65
CA SER A 178 30.60 -3.33 -0.98
C SER A 178 30.98 -3.48 0.51
N ASP A 179 30.75 -4.62 1.16
CA ASP A 179 31.11 -4.78 2.59
C ASP A 179 32.34 -5.68 2.82
N LEU A 180 33.21 -5.78 1.81
CA LEU A 180 34.58 -6.25 1.96
C LEU A 180 35.50 -5.05 1.71
N PHE A 181 35.88 -4.35 2.77
CA PHE A 181 37.24 -3.93 3.12
C PHE A 181 37.22 -2.76 4.13
N ASP A 182 37.87 -3.04 5.27
CA ASP A 182 38.53 -2.16 6.23
C ASP A 182 37.73 -1.06 6.93
N GLU A 183 37.33 -1.33 8.17
CA GLU A 183 37.57 -0.39 9.27
C GLU A 183 37.82 -1.22 10.55
N GLU A 184 39.10 -1.32 10.92
CA GLU A 184 39.52 -1.61 12.29
C GLU A 184 38.91 -0.52 13.17
N ASP A 185 38.05 -0.88 14.11
CA ASP A 185 37.93 -0.12 15.34
C ASP A 185 37.53 -1.01 16.51
N GLU A 186 38.51 -1.09 17.39
CA GLU A 186 38.64 -1.76 18.67
C GLU A 186 37.59 -1.25 19.68
N TYR A 187 36.73 -2.12 20.20
CA TYR A 187 36.03 -1.84 21.46
C TYR A 187 36.04 -3.06 22.39
N GLU A 188 36.76 -2.86 23.50
CA GLU A 188 36.99 -3.76 24.62
C GLU A 188 35.69 -4.28 25.25
N TYR A 189 35.74 -5.57 25.56
CA TYR A 189 34.74 -6.32 26.31
C TYR A 189 34.95 -6.08 27.82
N ILE A 190 34.06 -5.34 28.49
CA ILE A 190 34.00 -5.35 29.96
C ILE A 190 32.55 -5.61 30.41
N PHE A 191 32.21 -6.88 30.60
CA PHE A 191 31.06 -7.29 31.39
C PHE A 191 31.39 -7.19 32.88
N PRO A 192 30.44 -6.71 33.71
CA PRO A 192 30.36 -7.16 35.08
C PRO A 192 29.11 -8.01 35.32
N SER A 193 29.39 -9.28 35.66
CA SER A 193 28.80 -10.05 36.76
C SER A 193 27.29 -10.35 36.75
N SER A 194 26.98 -11.65 36.77
CA SER A 194 26.25 -12.20 37.91
C SER A 194 26.49 -13.69 38.14
N ARG A 195 27.15 -13.98 39.27
CA ARG A 195 26.89 -15.05 40.24
C ARG A 195 26.49 -16.45 39.73
N LYS A 196 27.33 -17.45 40.05
CA LYS A 196 26.86 -18.64 40.81
C LYS A 196 27.87 -19.05 41.88
N LYS A 197 27.33 -19.19 43.10
CA LYS A 197 27.95 -19.80 44.27
C LYS A 197 28.00 -21.32 44.10
N LYS A 198 29.14 -21.95 44.34
CA LYS A 198 29.41 -22.85 45.48
C LYS A 198 30.83 -23.38 45.39
#